data_AF-A0A8T0C610-F1
#
_entry.id   AF-A0A8T0C610-F1
#
_cell.length_a   1.000
_cell.length_b   1.000
_cell.length_c   1.000
_cell.angle_alpha   90.00
_cell.angle_beta   90.00
_cell.angle_gamma   90.00
#
_symmetry.space_group_name_H-M   'P 1'
#
loop_
_entity.id
_entity.type
_entity.pdbx_description
1 polymer ?
#
loop_
_entity_poly.entity_id
_entity_poly.type
_entity_poly.pdbx_seq_one_letter_code
_entity_poly.pdbx_strand_id
1 'polypeptide(L)'
;MRDTNILHDMLRKNCPHIHARRLDSLMLATEALLDSNQLSLTELGRNMKGPVAAKHNIKRMDRLLGNTAMHNDRLAIYRFHARLTCGANPMPILLVDWADVREQLRLMTLRASVSIQGLSMIVYERTFTFAQCNSPNFHQLFLDELAIILP
;
A
#
# COMPACT_ATOMS: atom_id res chain seq x y z
N MET A 1 -8.67 -5.49 16.94
CA MET A 1 -9.17 -4.10 17.13
C MET A 1 -8.16 -3.19 17.84
N ARG A 2 -7.32 -3.66 18.79
CA ARG A 2 -6.33 -2.80 19.45
C ARG A 2 -5.15 -2.46 18.52
N ASP A 3 -4.70 -3.42 17.71
CA ASP A 3 -3.47 -3.28 16.92
C ASP A 3 -3.63 -2.35 15.72
N THR A 4 -4.80 -2.36 15.07
CA THR A 4 -5.12 -1.45 13.95
C THR A 4 -5.12 0.00 14.39
N ASN A 5 -5.63 0.30 15.59
CA ASN A 5 -5.63 1.66 16.13
C ASN A 5 -4.21 2.18 16.40
N ILE A 6 -3.30 1.32 16.88
CA ILE A 6 -1.90 1.68 17.10
C ILE A 6 -1.23 2.03 15.76
N LEU A 7 -1.41 1.18 14.74
CA LEU A 7 -0.87 1.44 13.40
C LEU A 7 -1.46 2.73 12.80
N HIS A 8 -2.75 2.97 12.97
CA HIS A 8 -3.40 4.19 12.50
C HIS A 8 -2.84 5.45 13.20
N ASP A 9 -2.70 5.41 14.52
CA ASP A 9 -2.12 6.52 15.27
C ASP A 9 -0.66 6.77 14.89
N MET A 10 0.12 5.72 14.67
CA MET A 10 1.50 5.84 14.18
C MET A 10 1.55 6.43 12.77
N LEU A 11 0.65 6.02 11.87
CA LEU A 11 0.56 6.55 10.51
C LEU A 11 0.25 8.06 10.53
N ARG A 12 -0.72 8.50 11.35
CA ARG A 12 -1.05 9.92 11.53
C ARG A 12 0.14 10.74 12.03
N LYS A 13 0.87 10.22 13.02
CA LYS A 13 2.03 10.89 13.61
C LYS A 13 3.21 10.99 12.64
N ASN A 14 3.46 9.95 11.85
CA ASN A 14 4.63 9.87 10.97
C ASN A 14 4.38 10.43 9.56
N CYS A 15 3.12 10.64 9.16
CA CYS A 15 2.75 11.22 7.87
C CYS A 15 1.93 12.51 8.02
N PRO A 16 2.41 13.55 8.74
CA PRO A 16 1.62 14.76 9.03
C PRO A 16 1.32 15.61 7.79
N HIS A 17 2.07 15.42 6.71
CA HIS A 17 1.89 16.13 5.43
C HIS A 17 0.70 15.60 4.63
N ILE A 18 0.25 14.36 4.91
CA ILE A 18 -0.92 13.78 4.24
C ILE A 18 -2.17 14.39 4.87
N HIS A 19 -3.07 14.88 4.01
CA HIS A 19 -4.33 15.45 4.48
C HIS A 19 -5.14 14.42 5.31
N ALA A 20 -5.53 14.79 6.53
CA ALA A 20 -6.18 13.88 7.49
C ALA A 20 -7.34 13.07 6.89
N ARG A 21 -8.27 13.71 6.17
CA ARG A 21 -9.40 13.01 5.50
C ARG A 21 -8.98 11.96 4.46
N ARG A 22 -7.84 12.16 3.76
CA ARG A 22 -7.30 11.15 2.82
C ARG A 22 -6.82 9.94 3.61
N LEU A 23 -6.06 10.19 4.67
CA LEU A 23 -5.55 9.15 5.56
C LEU A 23 -6.69 8.37 6.22
N ASP A 24 -7.70 9.06 6.75
CA ASP A 24 -8.89 8.43 7.34
C ASP A 24 -9.64 7.56 6.33
N SER A 25 -9.72 8.00 5.07
CA SER A 25 -10.37 7.21 4.02
C SER A 25 -9.57 5.96 3.67
N LEU A 26 -8.23 6.04 3.66
CA LEU A 26 -7.37 4.87 3.51
C LEU A 26 -7.56 3.90 4.69
N MET A 27 -7.47 4.39 5.92
CA MET A 27 -7.63 3.59 7.14
C MET A 27 -8.98 2.86 7.18
N LEU A 28 -10.07 3.56 6.82
CA LEU A 28 -11.40 2.94 6.73
C LEU A 28 -11.49 1.87 5.65
N ALA A 29 -10.82 2.07 4.51
CA ALA A 29 -10.73 1.05 3.47
C ALA A 29 -9.94 -0.17 3.96
N THR A 30 -8.84 0.04 4.70
CA THR A 30 -8.05 -1.02 5.31
C THR A 30 -8.86 -1.81 6.35
N GLU A 31 -9.62 -1.14 7.21
CA GLU A 31 -10.50 -1.81 8.17
C GLU A 31 -11.58 -2.65 7.47
N ALA A 32 -12.25 -2.09 6.46
CA ALA A 32 -13.25 -2.82 5.68
C ALA A 32 -12.64 -4.04 4.97
N LEU A 33 -11.41 -3.94 4.49
CA LEU A 33 -10.68 -5.06 3.89
C LEU A 33 -10.35 -6.14 4.93
N LEU A 34 -9.84 -5.75 6.09
CA LEU A 34 -9.48 -6.69 7.16
C LEU A 34 -10.71 -7.44 7.69
N ASP A 35 -11.85 -6.76 7.79
CA ASP A 35 -13.09 -7.36 8.26
C ASP A 35 -13.75 -8.30 7.21
N SER A 36 -13.69 -7.93 5.93
CA SER A 36 -14.39 -8.67 4.87
C SER A 36 -13.53 -9.71 4.16
N ASN A 37 -12.20 -9.54 4.17
CA ASN A 37 -11.25 -10.27 3.33
C ASN A 37 -11.61 -10.22 1.82
N GLN A 38 -12.28 -9.16 1.37
CA GLN A 38 -12.73 -8.98 -0.02
C GLN A 38 -12.16 -7.69 -0.62
N LEU A 39 -11.21 -7.82 -1.54
CA LEU A 39 -10.55 -6.70 -2.20
C LEU A 39 -11.23 -6.32 -3.53
N SER A 40 -12.47 -5.83 -3.45
CA SER A 40 -13.16 -5.23 -4.59
C SER A 40 -13.80 -3.90 -4.21
N LEU A 41 -13.92 -2.97 -5.18
CA LEU A 41 -14.54 -1.65 -4.97
C LEU A 41 -15.89 -1.75 -4.26
N THR A 42 -16.75 -2.66 -4.73
CA THR A 42 -18.11 -2.83 -4.22
C THR A 42 -18.12 -3.46 -2.84
N GLU A 43 -17.27 -4.46 -2.59
CA GLU A 43 -17.23 -5.14 -1.30
C GLU A 43 -16.61 -4.26 -0.22
N LEU A 44 -15.55 -3.50 -0.51
CA LEU A 44 -15.02 -2.49 0.41
C LEU A 44 -16.08 -1.44 0.75
N GLY A 45 -16.89 -1.04 -0.24
CA GLY A 45 -18.02 -0.13 -0.06
C GLY A 45 -19.12 -0.70 0.85
N ARG A 46 -19.50 -1.96 0.66
CA ARG A 46 -20.58 -2.62 1.42
C ARG A 46 -20.18 -2.96 2.84
N ASN A 47 -18.93 -3.35 3.05
CA ASN A 47 -18.42 -3.79 4.35
C ASN A 47 -17.93 -2.63 5.25
N MET A 48 -18.03 -1.38 4.80
CA MET A 48 -17.76 -0.22 5.65
C MET A 48 -18.81 -0.10 6.76
N LYS A 49 -18.34 -0.02 8.01
CA LYS A 49 -19.18 0.18 9.20
C LYS A 49 -19.79 1.58 9.22
N GLY A 50 -21.03 1.68 9.70
CA GLY A 50 -21.72 2.93 9.95
C GLY A 50 -23.12 3.01 9.32
N PRO A 51 -23.88 4.08 9.60
CA PRO A 51 -25.26 4.24 9.15
C PRO A 51 -25.39 4.67 7.68
N VAL A 52 -24.28 4.90 6.98
CA VAL A 52 -24.25 5.40 5.61
C VAL A 52 -24.65 4.30 4.64
N ALA A 53 -25.61 4.58 3.75
CA ALA A 53 -26.06 3.58 2.78
C ALA A 53 -24.93 3.11 1.84
N ALA A 54 -24.94 1.82 1.49
CA ALA A 54 -23.89 1.17 0.69
C ALA A 54 -23.51 1.93 -0.58
N LYS A 55 -24.49 2.51 -1.31
CA LYS A 55 -24.22 3.29 -2.53
C LYS A 55 -23.25 4.47 -2.30
N HIS A 56 -23.31 5.11 -1.14
CA HIS A 56 -22.46 6.25 -0.81
C HIS A 56 -21.06 5.77 -0.40
N ASN A 57 -20.97 4.66 0.32
CA ASN A 57 -19.70 4.04 0.69
C ASN A 57 -18.96 3.47 -0.53
N ILE A 58 -19.66 2.88 -1.50
CA ILE A 58 -19.07 2.46 -2.78
C ILE A 58 -18.49 3.67 -3.51
N LYS A 59 -19.25 4.78 -3.62
CA LYS A 59 -18.73 6.03 -4.21
C LYS A 59 -17.57 6.63 -3.39
N ARG A 60 -17.48 6.35 -2.10
CA ARG A 60 -16.35 6.78 -1.27
C ARG A 60 -15.08 6.00 -1.64
N MET A 61 -15.17 4.69 -1.80
CA MET A 61 -14.06 3.85 -2.26
C MET A 61 -13.62 4.22 -3.67
N ASP A 62 -14.57 4.48 -4.55
CA ASP A 62 -14.30 4.89 -5.93
C ASP A 62 -13.46 6.17 -5.96
N ARG A 63 -13.88 7.17 -5.18
CA ARG A 63 -13.12 8.43 -5.03
C ARG A 63 -11.76 8.25 -4.36
N LEU A 64 -11.62 7.31 -3.42
CA LEU A 64 -10.33 7.01 -2.79
C LEU A 64 -9.35 6.43 -3.82
N LEU A 65 -9.79 5.42 -4.58
CA LEU A 65 -8.96 4.75 -5.60
C LEU A 65 -8.60 5.70 -6.75
N GLY A 66 -9.49 6.63 -7.09
CA GLY A 66 -9.25 7.68 -8.09
C GLY A 66 -8.52 8.93 -7.56
N ASN A 67 -8.13 8.98 -6.28
CA ASN A 67 -7.54 10.18 -5.68
C ASN A 67 -6.06 10.34 -6.06
N THR A 68 -5.75 11.18 -7.05
CA THR A 68 -4.37 11.44 -7.51
C THR A 68 -3.45 11.96 -6.40
N ALA A 69 -3.96 12.81 -5.51
CA ALA A 69 -3.16 13.31 -4.39
C ALA A 69 -2.82 12.19 -3.39
N MET A 70 -3.72 11.22 -3.18
CA MET A 70 -3.43 10.03 -2.38
C MET A 70 -2.35 9.16 -3.04
N HIS A 71 -2.41 9.00 -4.36
CA HIS A 71 -1.37 8.27 -5.10
C HIS A 71 0.00 8.94 -5.00
N ASN A 72 0.06 10.27 -4.99
CA ASN A 72 1.31 11.01 -4.79
C ASN A 72 1.84 10.86 -3.35
N ASP A 73 0.94 10.81 -2.37
CA ASP A 73 1.30 10.64 -0.96
C ASP A 73 1.75 9.20 -0.61
N ARG A 74 1.51 8.22 -1.49
CA ARG A 74 1.77 6.79 -1.20
C ARG A 74 3.23 6.51 -0.78
N LEU A 75 4.19 7.24 -1.36
CA LEU A 75 5.61 7.06 -1.05
C LEU A 75 5.93 7.42 0.40
N ALA A 76 5.22 8.38 1.00
CA ALA A 76 5.38 8.73 2.40
C ALA A 76 4.93 7.58 3.32
N ILE A 77 3.88 6.86 2.93
CA ILE A 77 3.39 5.67 3.65
C ILE A 77 4.39 4.53 3.54
N TYR A 78 4.92 4.27 2.33
CA TYR A 78 5.98 3.27 2.14
C TYR A 78 7.25 3.61 2.94
N ARG A 79 7.67 4.88 2.99
CA ARG A 79 8.80 5.33 3.81
C ARG A 79 8.58 5.08 5.30
N PHE A 80 7.39 5.39 5.80
CA PHE A 80 7.04 5.07 7.19
C PHE A 80 7.10 3.56 7.44
N HIS A 81 6.52 2.76 6.55
CA HIS A 81 6.54 1.30 6.67
C HIS A 81 7.96 0.73 6.63
N ALA A 82 8.80 1.19 5.69
CA ALA A 82 10.19 0.79 5.56
C ALA A 82 11.04 1.15 6.78
N ARG A 83 10.81 2.32 7.39
CA ARG A 83 11.46 2.68 8.67
C ARG A 83 11.05 1.75 9.81
N LEU A 84 9.78 1.36 9.85
CA LEU A 84 9.28 0.45 10.89
C LEU A 84 9.85 -0.96 10.73
N THR A 85 10.00 -1.46 9.50
CA THR A 85 10.47 -2.83 9.24
C THR A 85 11.99 -2.95 9.15
N CYS A 86 12.66 -1.99 8.51
CA CYS A 86 14.10 -2.02 8.25
C CYS A 86 14.93 -1.12 9.17
N GLY A 87 14.33 -0.17 9.89
CA GLY A 87 15.09 0.85 10.62
C GLY A 87 15.93 0.35 11.80
N ALA A 88 15.65 -0.84 12.32
CA ALA A 88 16.45 -1.46 13.39
C ALA A 88 17.70 -2.20 12.88
N ASN A 89 17.75 -2.54 11.58
CA ASN A 89 18.87 -3.26 10.99
C ASN A 89 19.67 -2.31 10.07
N PRO A 90 20.96 -2.06 10.34
CA PRO A 90 21.78 -1.20 9.48
C PRO A 90 22.02 -1.76 8.08
N MET A 91 21.79 -3.05 7.84
CA MET A 91 21.96 -3.69 6.54
C MET A 91 20.85 -4.73 6.29
N PRO A 92 19.62 -4.30 5.96
CA PRO A 92 18.52 -5.20 5.65
C PRO A 92 18.77 -5.90 4.30
N ILE A 93 18.56 -7.22 4.25
CA ILE A 93 18.58 -7.98 3.00
C ILE A 93 17.16 -7.95 2.41
N LEU A 94 17.04 -7.39 1.20
CA LEU A 94 15.79 -7.28 0.47
C LEU A 94 15.74 -8.29 -0.67
N LEU A 95 14.65 -9.04 -0.74
CA LEU A 95 14.32 -9.91 -1.85
C LEU A 95 13.45 -9.14 -2.82
N VAL A 96 13.90 -9.01 -4.07
CA VAL A 96 13.22 -8.28 -5.14
C VAL A 96 12.81 -9.25 -6.23
N ASP A 97 11.51 -9.36 -6.50
CA ASP A 97 10.99 -10.27 -7.53
C ASP A 97 9.74 -9.74 -8.23
N TRP A 98 9.50 -10.24 -9.45
CA TRP A 98 8.33 -9.96 -10.26
C TRP A 98 7.19 -10.93 -9.91
N ALA A 99 5.99 -10.40 -9.74
CA ALA A 99 4.76 -11.16 -9.54
C ALA A 99 3.68 -10.72 -10.52
N ASP A 100 2.90 -11.65 -11.04
CA ASP A 100 1.69 -11.32 -11.82
C ASP A 100 0.54 -10.97 -10.87
N VAL A 101 -0.14 -9.85 -11.14
CA VAL A 101 -1.31 -9.41 -10.36
C VAL A 101 -2.62 -9.87 -11.01
N ARG A 102 -2.67 -9.87 -12.35
CA ARG A 102 -3.82 -10.26 -13.15
C ARG A 102 -3.35 -10.62 -14.55
N GLU A 103 -3.28 -11.92 -14.82
CA GLU A 103 -2.85 -12.49 -16.11
C GLU A 103 -3.61 -11.88 -17.29
N GLN A 104 -4.93 -11.70 -17.15
CA GLN A 104 -5.79 -11.13 -18.19
C GLN A 104 -5.51 -9.65 -18.48
N LEU A 105 -5.11 -8.88 -17.46
CA LEU A 105 -4.82 -7.45 -17.60
C LEU A 105 -3.35 -7.18 -17.90
N ARG A 106 -2.50 -8.22 -17.97
CA ARG A 106 -1.08 -8.10 -18.26
C ARG A 106 -0.40 -7.08 -17.34
N LEU A 107 -0.75 -7.12 -16.05
CA LEU A 107 -0.17 -6.25 -15.02
C LEU A 107 0.79 -7.06 -14.17
N MET A 108 2.04 -6.60 -14.14
CA MET A 108 3.11 -7.18 -13.34
C MET A 108 3.42 -6.24 -12.18
N THR A 109 3.77 -6.78 -11.02
CA THR A 109 4.26 -6.00 -9.89
C THR A 109 5.67 -6.43 -9.55
N LEU A 110 6.57 -5.46 -9.45
CA LEU A 110 7.89 -5.66 -8.87
C LEU A 110 7.80 -5.33 -7.38
N ARG A 111 8.25 -6.26 -6.54
CA ARG A 111 8.08 -6.19 -5.09
C ARG A 111 9.41 -6.39 -4.39
N ALA A 112 9.74 -5.48 -3.49
CA ALA A 112 10.85 -5.60 -2.55
C ALA A 112 10.30 -6.00 -1.18
N SER A 113 10.83 -7.08 -0.62
CA SER A 113 10.40 -7.59 0.69
C SER A 113 11.59 -7.94 1.57
N VAL A 114 11.39 -7.81 2.88
CA VAL A 114 12.35 -8.26 3.90
C VAL A 114 11.81 -9.50 4.59
N SER A 115 12.69 -10.46 4.89
CA SER A 115 12.31 -11.64 5.70
C SER A 115 12.42 -11.29 7.18
N ILE A 116 11.30 -11.34 7.89
CA ILE A 116 11.24 -11.09 9.34
C ILE A 116 10.59 -12.32 9.97
N GLN A 117 11.37 -13.05 10.77
CA GLN A 117 10.92 -14.28 11.44
C GLN A 117 10.29 -15.31 10.49
N GLY A 118 10.81 -15.43 9.27
CA GLY A 118 10.29 -16.36 8.25
C GLY A 118 9.09 -15.84 7.47
N LEU A 119 8.56 -14.66 7.78
CA LEU A 119 7.52 -13.99 6.99
C LEU A 119 8.14 -12.98 6.03
N SER A 120 7.68 -13.00 4.77
CA SER A 120 8.00 -11.96 3.80
C SER A 120 7.12 -10.74 4.07
N MET A 121 7.74 -9.64 4.50
CA MET A 121 7.07 -8.34 4.65
C MET A 121 7.44 -7.41 3.51
N ILE A 122 6.43 -6.88 2.84
CA ILE A 122 6.59 -5.99 1.68
C ILE A 122 7.09 -4.63 2.17
N VAL A 123 8.24 -4.19 1.65
CA VAL A 123 8.79 -2.86 1.93
C VAL A 123 8.31 -1.86 0.89
N TYR A 124 8.34 -2.26 -0.38
CA TYR A 124 7.86 -1.45 -1.49
C TYR A 124 7.37 -2.35 -2.62
N GLU A 125 6.33 -1.92 -3.32
CA GLU A 125 5.88 -2.56 -4.54
C GLU A 125 5.41 -1.54 -5.56
N ARG A 126 5.61 -1.86 -6.84
CA ARG A 126 5.17 -1.02 -7.95
C ARG A 126 4.63 -1.88 -9.09
N THR A 127 3.50 -1.46 -9.64
CA THR A 127 2.86 -2.09 -10.78
C THR A 127 3.35 -1.52 -12.10
N PHE A 128 3.52 -2.40 -13.07
CA PHE A 128 3.99 -2.16 -14.43
C PHE A 128 3.09 -2.92 -15.42
N THR A 129 3.17 -2.56 -16.69
CA THR A 129 2.57 -3.38 -17.75
C THR A 129 3.49 -4.55 -18.09
N PHE A 130 2.94 -5.61 -18.66
CA PHE A 130 3.72 -6.79 -19.07
C PHE A 130 4.84 -6.47 -20.05
N ALA A 131 4.64 -5.47 -20.94
CA ALA A 131 5.67 -5.01 -21.87
C ALA A 131 6.90 -4.39 -21.16
N GLN A 132 6.74 -3.98 -19.90
CA GLN A 132 7.80 -3.39 -19.07
C GLN A 132 8.46 -4.44 -18.17
N CYS A 133 7.91 -5.65 -18.09
CA CYS A 133 8.45 -6.73 -17.29
C CYS A 133 9.85 -7.11 -17.76
N ASN A 134 10.76 -7.39 -16.83
CA ASN A 134 12.16 -7.73 -17.10
C ASN A 134 12.94 -6.66 -17.89
N SER A 135 12.42 -5.43 -17.99
CA SER A 135 13.13 -4.32 -18.61
C SER A 135 14.13 -3.71 -17.63
N PRO A 136 15.42 -3.57 -18.00
CA PRO A 136 16.43 -2.95 -17.13
C PRO A 136 16.07 -1.53 -16.70
N ASN A 137 15.48 -0.73 -17.58
CA ASN A 137 15.13 0.65 -17.31
C ASN A 137 14.05 0.77 -16.21
N PHE A 138 13.02 -0.08 -16.27
CA PHE A 138 11.94 -0.07 -15.28
C PHE A 138 12.38 -0.73 -13.96
N HIS A 139 13.28 -1.69 -14.03
CA HIS A 139 13.92 -2.25 -12.84
C HIS A 139 14.78 -1.18 -12.14
N GLN A 140 15.59 -0.41 -12.87
CA GLN A 140 16.38 0.67 -12.30
C GLN A 140 15.49 1.76 -11.69
N LEU A 141 14.42 2.16 -12.38
CA LEU A 141 13.44 3.11 -11.84
C LEU A 141 12.84 2.64 -10.51
N PHE A 142 12.55 1.34 -10.39
CA PHE A 142 12.09 0.75 -9.14
C PHE A 142 13.15 0.81 -8.04
N LEU A 143 14.41 0.52 -8.35
CA LEU A 143 15.53 0.60 -7.40
C LEU A 143 15.78 2.05 -6.94
N ASP A 144 15.67 3.03 -7.84
CA ASP A 144 15.83 4.44 -7.52
C ASP A 144 14.74 4.91 -6.53
N GLU A 145 13.49 4.48 -6.73
CA GLU A 145 12.41 4.76 -5.77
C GLU A 145 12.59 4.02 -4.46
N LEU A 146 13.01 2.76 -4.51
CA LEU A 146 13.30 1.95 -3.32
C LEU A 146 14.40 2.61 -2.47
N ALA A 147 15.43 3.16 -3.09
CA ALA A 147 16.50 3.89 -2.39
C ALA A 147 15.98 5.15 -1.67
N ILE A 148 14.98 5.84 -2.22
CA ILE A 148 14.30 6.98 -1.55
C ILE A 148 13.42 6.52 -0.38
N ILE A 149 12.90 5.28 -0.46
CA ILE A 149 11.99 4.71 0.53
C ILE A 149 12.72 4.18 1.77
N LEU A 150 13.87 3.56 1.58
CA LEU A 150 14.65 2.93 2.64
C LEU A 150 15.18 3.97 3.66
N PRO A 151 15.32 3.57 4.93
CA PRO A 151 15.84 4.43 6.01
C PRO A 151 17.31 4.80 5.86
#